data_AF-A0AAW4QDA8-F1
#
_entry.id   AF-A0AAW4QDA8-F1
#
_cell.length_a   1.000
_cell.length_b   1.000
_cell.length_c   1.000
_cell.angle_alpha   90.00
_cell.angle_beta   90.00
_cell.angle_gamma   90.00
#
_symmetry.space_group_name_H-M   'P 1'
#
loop_
_entity.id
_entity.type
_entity.pdbx_description
1 polymer ?
#
loop_
_entity_poly.entity_id
_entity_poly.type
_entity_poly.pdbx_seq_one_letter_code
_entity_poly.pdbx_strand_id
1 'polypeptide(L)'
;MTAINGVHDPTIIEHEGTFYLYSTDTQQPKTAGVPIRSSKDLIHWQLEKQALSEMPEPAVKWSKVQGLWAPEVIRYKDEFRMYYSASTFGSTTSFIGLATASDPLGPWEDQGEVVKTNATLAQHNAIDANIAFDRSGEQWFVYGSFFGGIYIAPLNKETGKLQEKSYGQRIAFRPKTVDTAIEGPFIYYHPETDYYYLFVSFDSLNDSYNIRVARAEEITGPYLDWHGTAMTDQEKTPTEVGTKLLGSYQFSEEPVVYAPGHNSIFTQSNKESFVVHHARRKPFSDQFHLQIRKLYWLESGWPVISASIYQRSVSRMPEQENLLGKWEIIQFDYESQIISSQQHEITELKKEGRSYLWEGNEFVPYYEYIDQKERLFFSGINDQGVAFLGRKVCEE
;
A
#
# COMPACT_ATOMS: atom_id res chain seq x y z
N MET A 1 -12.62 -13.77 -12.01
CA MET A 1 -12.90 -13.77 -10.56
C MET A 1 -13.53 -12.43 -10.16
N THR A 2 -14.61 -12.39 -9.40
CA THR A 2 -15.32 -11.14 -9.08
C THR A 2 -14.57 -10.39 -7.97
N ALA A 3 -13.84 -9.33 -8.34
CA ALA A 3 -13.23 -8.43 -7.36
C ALA A 3 -14.29 -7.94 -6.36
N ILE A 4 -13.97 -7.95 -5.07
CA ILE A 4 -14.87 -7.44 -4.04
C ILE A 4 -14.94 -5.91 -4.11
N ASN A 5 -16.15 -5.38 -4.08
CA ASN A 5 -16.41 -3.94 -4.13
C ASN A 5 -16.44 -3.33 -2.73
N GLY A 6 -16.26 -2.01 -2.69
CA GLY A 6 -16.37 -1.20 -1.48
C GLY A 6 -15.26 -1.47 -0.48
N VAL A 7 -14.06 -1.75 -1.02
CA VAL A 7 -12.82 -1.88 -0.26
C VAL A 7 -11.90 -0.74 -0.70
N HIS A 8 -11.79 0.26 0.16
CA HIS A 8 -10.94 1.44 0.01
C HIS A 8 -9.98 1.47 1.20
N ASP A 9 -8.72 1.79 0.96
CA ASP A 9 -7.66 1.82 2.00
C ASP A 9 -7.57 0.52 2.82
N PRO A 10 -7.33 -0.65 2.19
CA PRO A 10 -7.37 -1.93 2.88
C PRO A 10 -6.12 -2.23 3.72
N THR A 11 -6.33 -2.78 4.90
CA THR A 11 -5.30 -3.48 5.70
C THR A 11 -5.74 -4.91 6.00
N ILE A 12 -4.79 -5.85 6.07
CA ILE A 12 -5.04 -7.27 6.37
C ILE A 12 -4.16 -7.73 7.52
N ILE A 13 -4.76 -8.51 8.43
CA ILE A 13 -4.04 -9.31 9.43
C ILE A 13 -4.38 -10.80 9.29
N GLU A 14 -3.48 -11.65 9.79
CA GLU A 14 -3.71 -13.09 9.94
C GLU A 14 -3.87 -13.44 11.42
N HIS A 15 -4.91 -14.21 11.75
CA HIS A 15 -5.12 -14.78 13.07
C HIS A 15 -5.74 -16.18 12.96
N GLU A 16 -5.08 -17.16 13.59
CA GLU A 16 -5.55 -18.56 13.64
C GLU A 16 -5.92 -19.15 12.25
N GLY A 17 -5.11 -18.86 11.23
CA GLY A 17 -5.34 -19.33 9.86
C GLY A 17 -6.54 -18.68 9.16
N THR A 18 -6.98 -17.52 9.64
CA THR A 18 -8.00 -16.67 9.02
C THR A 18 -7.40 -15.31 8.73
N PHE A 19 -7.71 -14.77 7.55
CA PHE A 19 -7.33 -13.41 7.17
C PHE A 19 -8.50 -12.47 7.46
N TYR A 20 -8.23 -11.33 8.06
CA TYR A 20 -9.21 -10.29 8.36
C TYR A 20 -8.81 -9.02 7.64
N LEU A 21 -9.75 -8.45 6.88
CA LEU A 21 -9.58 -7.22 6.13
C LEU A 21 -10.43 -6.11 6.74
N TYR A 22 -9.79 -4.98 6.98
CA TYR A 22 -10.39 -3.74 7.45
C TYR A 22 -10.18 -2.68 6.37
N SER A 23 -11.14 -1.79 6.19
CA SER A 23 -11.09 -0.80 5.12
C SER A 23 -11.86 0.46 5.52
N THR A 24 -11.68 1.54 4.78
CA THR A 24 -12.52 2.75 4.87
C THR A 24 -14.01 2.38 4.74
N ASP A 25 -14.83 3.05 5.55
CA ASP A 25 -16.28 2.98 5.45
C ASP A 25 -16.76 3.71 4.18
N THR A 26 -16.89 2.95 3.10
CA THR A 26 -17.43 3.44 1.83
C THR A 26 -18.96 3.48 1.83
N GLN A 27 -19.62 3.03 2.91
CA GLN A 27 -21.04 2.68 2.94
C GLN A 27 -21.46 1.68 1.85
N GLN A 28 -20.51 0.91 1.33
CA GLN A 28 -20.72 -0.15 0.34
C GLN A 28 -20.07 -1.45 0.85
N PRO A 29 -20.79 -2.27 1.64
CA PRO A 29 -22.20 -2.20 1.99
C PRO A 29 -22.51 -1.15 3.06
N LYS A 30 -23.79 -0.82 3.27
CA LYS A 30 -24.22 0.20 4.22
C LYS A 30 -23.76 -0.15 5.65
N THR A 31 -22.68 0.48 6.08
CA THR A 31 -22.07 0.40 7.41
C THR A 31 -22.04 1.77 8.07
N ALA A 32 -21.80 1.81 9.37
CA ALA A 32 -21.58 3.02 10.15
C ALA A 32 -20.30 2.85 10.98
N GLY A 33 -19.16 2.78 10.30
CA GLY A 33 -17.85 2.45 10.86
C GLY A 33 -17.06 1.49 9.98
N VAL A 34 -15.91 1.04 10.48
CA VAL A 34 -14.97 0.19 9.74
C VAL A 34 -15.60 -1.19 9.43
N PRO A 35 -15.84 -1.57 8.17
CA PRO A 35 -16.26 -2.92 7.81
C PRO A 35 -15.13 -3.93 8.03
N ILE A 36 -15.49 -5.12 8.55
CA ILE A 36 -14.60 -6.26 8.72
C ILE A 36 -15.03 -7.37 7.75
N ARG A 37 -14.09 -7.85 6.95
CA ARG A 37 -14.26 -9.02 6.09
C ARG A 37 -13.31 -10.13 6.51
N SER A 38 -13.70 -11.39 6.37
CA SER A 38 -12.83 -12.54 6.62
C SER A 38 -12.57 -13.36 5.35
N SER A 39 -11.44 -14.05 5.30
CA SER A 39 -11.10 -14.99 4.23
C SER A 39 -10.23 -16.14 4.74
N LYS A 40 -10.29 -17.29 4.08
CA LYS A 40 -9.39 -18.43 4.30
C LYS A 40 -8.29 -18.56 3.25
N ASP A 41 -8.37 -17.82 2.16
CA ASP A 41 -7.52 -18.00 0.98
C ASP A 41 -7.05 -16.70 0.33
N LEU A 42 -7.37 -15.53 0.92
CA LEU A 42 -7.13 -14.18 0.40
C LEU A 42 -7.92 -13.85 -0.87
N ILE A 43 -8.81 -14.73 -1.31
CA ILE A 43 -9.50 -14.63 -2.60
C ILE A 43 -10.99 -14.44 -2.37
N HIS A 44 -11.58 -15.33 -1.60
CA HIS A 44 -12.99 -15.33 -1.27
C HIS A 44 -13.17 -14.64 0.08
N TRP A 45 -13.81 -13.48 0.05
CA TRP A 45 -14.02 -12.65 1.23
C TRP A 45 -15.49 -12.60 1.62
N GLN A 46 -15.76 -12.78 2.90
CA GLN A 46 -17.08 -12.65 3.50
C GLN A 46 -17.13 -11.39 4.36
N LEU A 47 -18.17 -10.56 4.19
CA LEU A 47 -18.45 -9.50 5.15
C LEU A 47 -18.99 -10.11 6.44
N GLU A 48 -18.32 -9.83 7.55
CA GLU A 48 -18.72 -10.33 8.87
C GLU A 48 -19.62 -9.32 9.57
N LYS A 49 -19.08 -8.13 9.84
CA LYS A 49 -19.76 -7.03 10.54
C LYS A 49 -18.93 -5.74 10.46
N GLN A 50 -19.41 -4.67 11.06
CA GLN A 50 -18.61 -3.47 11.33
C GLN A 50 -17.92 -3.59 12.70
N ALA A 51 -16.74 -2.98 12.83
CA ALA A 51 -15.91 -3.04 14.03
C ALA A 51 -16.55 -2.32 15.21
N LEU A 52 -16.90 -1.04 15.03
CA LEU A 52 -17.53 -0.20 16.04
C LEU A 52 -19.04 -0.13 15.77
N SER A 53 -19.87 -0.30 16.80
CA SER A 53 -21.33 -0.21 16.68
C SER A 53 -21.82 1.23 16.49
N GLU A 54 -21.05 2.20 16.97
CA GLU A 54 -21.32 3.63 16.86
C GLU A 54 -20.03 4.38 16.52
N MET A 55 -20.18 5.53 15.85
CA MET A 55 -19.07 6.43 15.58
C MET A 55 -18.58 7.06 16.90
N PRO A 56 -17.27 7.03 17.22
CA PRO A 56 -16.75 7.61 18.45
C PRO A 56 -17.08 9.10 18.61
N GLU A 57 -17.79 9.47 19.69
CA GLU A 57 -18.27 10.83 19.93
C GLU A 57 -17.15 11.90 19.87
N PRO A 58 -15.96 11.69 20.48
CA PRO A 58 -14.89 12.67 20.41
C PRO A 58 -14.43 12.96 18.97
N ALA A 59 -14.36 11.94 18.12
CA ALA A 59 -14.00 12.07 16.72
C ALA A 59 -15.06 12.85 15.93
N VAL A 60 -16.35 12.49 16.09
CA VAL A 60 -17.47 13.19 15.44
C VAL A 60 -17.54 14.65 15.87
N LYS A 61 -17.39 14.93 17.17
CA LYS A 61 -17.43 16.29 17.72
C LYS A 61 -16.33 17.16 17.12
N TRP A 62 -15.12 16.61 16.96
CA TRP A 62 -13.95 17.30 16.43
C TRP A 62 -14.03 17.54 14.91
N SER A 63 -14.17 16.48 14.11
CA SER A 63 -13.97 16.57 12.65
C SER A 63 -15.27 16.60 11.84
N LYS A 64 -16.43 16.37 12.47
CA LYS A 64 -17.75 16.23 11.81
C LYS A 64 -17.80 15.07 10.81
N VAL A 65 -16.93 14.08 10.99
CA VAL A 65 -16.84 12.87 10.17
C VAL A 65 -18.18 12.12 10.10
N GLN A 66 -18.47 11.50 8.95
CA GLN A 66 -19.67 10.67 8.73
C GLN A 66 -19.38 9.17 8.57
N GLY A 67 -18.12 8.79 8.35
CA GLY A 67 -17.64 7.40 8.30
C GLY A 67 -16.13 7.37 8.56
N LEU A 68 -15.62 6.30 9.14
CA LEU A 68 -14.21 6.19 9.51
C LEU A 68 -13.35 5.77 8.32
N TRP A 69 -12.14 6.32 8.22
CA TRP A 69 -11.25 6.14 7.08
C TRP A 69 -9.96 5.41 7.47
N ALA A 70 -9.34 4.76 6.48
CA ALA A 70 -8.02 4.17 6.46
C ALA A 70 -7.62 3.53 7.80
N PRO A 71 -8.35 2.50 8.25
CA PRO A 71 -8.00 1.82 9.48
C PRO A 71 -6.71 1.03 9.31
N GLU A 72 -5.83 1.10 10.31
CA GLU A 72 -4.70 0.19 10.44
C GLU A 72 -4.91 -0.73 11.62
N VAL A 73 -4.68 -2.03 11.44
CA VAL A 73 -4.85 -3.02 12.51
C VAL A 73 -3.54 -3.77 12.75
N ILE A 74 -3.11 -3.77 14.01
CA ILE A 74 -1.99 -4.60 14.46
C ILE A 74 -2.43 -5.52 15.59
N ARG A 75 -1.73 -6.65 15.73
CA ARG A 75 -1.74 -7.44 16.95
C ARG A 75 -0.56 -7.03 17.82
N TYR A 76 -0.81 -6.72 19.08
CA TYR A 76 0.22 -6.48 20.08
C TYR A 76 -0.08 -7.32 21.33
N LYS A 77 0.80 -8.27 21.64
CA LYS A 77 0.58 -9.28 22.68
C LYS A 77 -0.75 -10.03 22.42
N ASP A 78 -1.66 -10.00 23.38
CA ASP A 78 -2.97 -10.66 23.34
C ASP A 78 -4.12 -9.71 22.94
N GLU A 79 -3.79 -8.52 22.42
CA GLU A 79 -4.74 -7.48 22.02
C GLU A 79 -4.58 -7.12 20.54
N PHE A 80 -5.70 -6.84 19.87
CA PHE A 80 -5.76 -6.18 18.57
C PHE A 80 -6.00 -4.70 18.76
N ARG A 81 -5.32 -3.89 17.96
CA ARG A 81 -5.40 -2.43 18.00
C ARG A 81 -5.73 -1.91 16.60
N MET A 82 -6.81 -1.16 16.50
CA MET A 82 -7.26 -0.50 15.28
C MET A 82 -7.09 1.01 15.42
N TYR A 83 -6.25 1.60 14.57
CA TYR A 83 -6.08 3.03 14.46
C TYR A 83 -6.95 3.51 13.31
N TYR A 84 -7.96 4.33 13.61
CA TYR A 84 -8.93 4.79 12.62
C TYR A 84 -8.80 6.30 12.41
N SER A 85 -9.10 6.75 11.19
CA SER A 85 -9.09 8.16 10.83
C SER A 85 -10.50 8.74 10.80
N ALA A 86 -10.62 10.01 11.15
CA ALA A 86 -11.87 10.75 11.14
C ALA A 86 -11.66 12.17 10.62
N SER A 87 -12.14 12.43 9.40
CA SER A 87 -11.98 13.72 8.73
C SER A 87 -13.15 14.02 7.77
N THR A 88 -13.04 15.14 7.07
CA THR A 88 -13.92 15.59 5.98
C THR A 88 -13.06 16.07 4.80
N PHE A 89 -13.54 15.88 3.58
CA PHE A 89 -12.76 16.18 2.37
C PHE A 89 -12.21 17.61 2.36
N GLY A 90 -10.91 17.75 2.08
CA GLY A 90 -10.23 19.05 1.99
C GLY A 90 -9.97 19.73 3.33
N SER A 91 -10.13 19.04 4.46
CA SER A 91 -9.92 19.58 5.81
C SER A 91 -8.69 18.99 6.49
N THR A 92 -7.95 19.82 7.25
CA THR A 92 -6.95 19.36 8.23
C THR A 92 -7.53 19.21 9.64
N THR A 93 -8.82 19.49 9.83
CA THR A 93 -9.51 19.27 11.11
C THR A 93 -9.85 17.79 11.24
N SER A 94 -8.87 17.03 11.69
CA SER A 94 -8.86 15.57 11.60
C SER A 94 -8.41 14.95 12.91
N PHE A 95 -8.72 13.67 13.06
CA PHE A 95 -8.56 12.91 14.29
C PHE A 95 -8.16 11.48 13.95
N ILE A 96 -7.12 10.96 14.60
CA ILE A 96 -6.82 9.54 14.64
C ILE A 96 -7.13 9.03 16.04
N GLY A 97 -7.99 8.02 16.12
CA GLY A 97 -8.34 7.34 17.36
C GLY A 97 -7.81 5.91 17.39
N LEU A 98 -7.82 5.32 18.58
CA LEU A 98 -7.45 3.93 18.83
C LEU A 98 -8.69 3.19 19.32
N ALA A 99 -8.98 2.04 18.74
CA ALA A 99 -9.90 1.05 19.30
C ALA A 99 -9.16 -0.27 19.58
N THR A 100 -9.57 -1.00 20.61
CA THR A 100 -8.94 -2.27 21.01
C THR A 100 -9.93 -3.42 21.09
N ALA A 101 -9.45 -4.65 20.88
CA ALA A 101 -10.24 -5.87 20.96
C ALA A 101 -9.38 -7.07 21.36
N SER A 102 -9.97 -8.11 21.96
CA SER A 102 -9.31 -9.40 22.22
C SER A 102 -9.42 -10.39 21.06
N ASP A 103 -10.31 -10.12 20.11
CA ASP A 103 -10.60 -10.94 18.94
C ASP A 103 -10.61 -10.03 17.69
N PRO A 104 -10.15 -10.46 16.51
CA PRO A 104 -10.14 -9.62 15.32
C PRO A 104 -11.54 -9.17 14.88
N LEU A 105 -12.58 -9.93 15.21
CA LEU A 105 -13.97 -9.52 15.02
C LEU A 105 -14.46 -8.60 16.16
N GLY A 106 -13.72 -8.37 17.22
CA GLY A 106 -14.18 -7.58 18.37
C GLY A 106 -14.90 -8.42 19.43
N PRO A 107 -15.63 -7.80 20.39
CA PRO A 107 -16.05 -6.40 20.38
C PRO A 107 -14.86 -5.42 20.38
N TRP A 108 -14.99 -4.35 19.60
CA TRP A 108 -14.01 -3.27 19.57
C TRP A 108 -14.45 -2.15 20.51
N GLU A 109 -13.53 -1.68 21.35
CA GLU A 109 -13.77 -0.61 22.31
C GLU A 109 -12.93 0.61 21.95
N ASP A 110 -13.57 1.78 21.82
CA ASP A 110 -12.86 3.04 21.58
C ASP A 110 -12.04 3.46 22.81
N GLN A 111 -10.75 3.69 22.60
CA GLN A 111 -9.79 4.20 23.58
C GLN A 111 -9.50 5.69 23.38
N GLY A 112 -10.16 6.33 22.41
CA GLY A 112 -10.13 7.76 22.15
C GLY A 112 -8.88 8.23 21.41
N GLU A 113 -8.55 9.52 21.62
CA GLU A 113 -7.57 10.25 20.82
C GLU A 113 -6.14 9.68 20.92
N VAL A 114 -5.54 9.46 19.74
CA VAL A 114 -4.10 9.28 19.55
C VAL A 114 -3.47 10.60 19.13
N VAL A 115 -4.03 11.23 18.08
CA VAL A 115 -3.60 12.54 17.60
C VAL A 115 -4.78 13.27 16.93
N LYS A 116 -4.76 14.60 16.98
CA LYS A 116 -5.67 15.44 16.19
C LYS A 116 -4.97 16.67 15.65
N THR A 117 -5.49 17.16 14.53
CA THR A 117 -5.00 18.36 13.86
C THR A 117 -6.17 19.29 13.54
N ASN A 118 -5.85 20.56 13.35
CA ASN A 118 -6.63 21.55 12.61
C ASN A 118 -5.65 22.65 12.18
N ALA A 119 -6.12 23.63 11.40
CA ALA A 119 -5.27 24.70 10.90
C ALA A 119 -4.60 25.58 11.98
N THR A 120 -5.06 25.55 13.24
CA THR A 120 -4.42 26.29 14.34
C THR A 120 -3.39 25.47 15.11
N LEU A 121 -3.48 24.14 15.05
CA LEU A 121 -2.59 23.23 15.78
C LEU A 121 -1.42 22.72 14.93
N ALA A 122 -1.65 22.45 13.64
CA ALA A 122 -0.68 21.81 12.75
C ALA A 122 -0.91 22.17 11.28
N GLN A 123 0.14 22.06 10.47
CA GLN A 123 0.05 22.25 9.01
C GLN A 123 -0.25 20.97 8.25
N HIS A 124 -0.05 19.79 8.85
CA HIS A 124 -0.36 18.48 8.28
C HIS A 124 -1.69 17.93 8.77
N ASN A 125 -2.12 16.85 8.12
CA ASN A 125 -3.40 16.21 8.37
C ASN A 125 -3.24 14.95 9.23
N ALA A 126 -4.02 14.82 10.31
CA ALA A 126 -4.07 13.60 11.11
C ALA A 126 -5.07 12.59 10.55
N ILE A 127 -4.68 11.88 9.50
CA ILE A 127 -5.32 10.66 8.98
C ILE A 127 -4.25 9.65 8.51
N ASP A 128 -4.69 8.46 8.09
CA ASP A 128 -3.90 7.41 7.43
C ASP A 128 -2.75 6.88 8.30
N ALA A 129 -3.10 6.31 9.46
CA ALA A 129 -2.12 5.74 10.37
C ALA A 129 -1.50 4.45 9.82
N ASN A 130 -0.21 4.25 10.09
CA ASN A 130 0.48 2.97 10.05
C ASN A 130 1.32 2.82 11.32
N ILE A 131 1.31 1.62 11.92
CA ILE A 131 2.14 1.32 13.08
C ILE A 131 3.32 0.47 12.63
N ALA A 132 4.49 1.09 12.63
CA ALA A 132 5.75 0.45 12.26
C ALA A 132 6.53 0.02 13.50
N PHE A 133 7.43 -0.94 13.31
CA PHE A 133 8.29 -1.46 14.38
C PHE A 133 9.74 -1.28 13.98
N ASP A 134 10.56 -0.75 14.89
CA ASP A 134 12.00 -0.71 14.66
C ASP A 134 12.69 -2.06 14.97
N ARG A 135 14.00 -2.14 14.73
CA ARG A 135 14.80 -3.37 14.96
C ARG A 135 14.77 -3.83 16.42
N SER A 136 14.55 -2.92 17.36
CA SER A 136 14.44 -3.22 18.79
C SER A 136 13.03 -3.63 19.22
N GLY A 137 12.05 -3.51 18.32
CA GLY A 137 10.65 -3.80 18.57
C GLY A 137 9.88 -2.65 19.23
N GLU A 138 10.44 -1.43 19.25
CA GLU A 138 9.67 -0.25 19.65
C GLU A 138 8.69 0.16 18.55
N GLN A 139 7.55 0.70 18.97
CA GLN A 139 6.47 1.09 18.07
C GLN A 139 6.62 2.53 17.62
N TRP A 140 6.37 2.76 16.33
CA TRP A 140 6.42 4.06 15.70
C TRP A 140 5.09 4.33 14.99
N PHE A 141 4.58 5.54 15.18
CA PHE A 141 3.35 6.03 14.61
C PHE A 141 3.64 6.84 13.36
N VAL A 142 3.27 6.32 12.21
CA VAL A 142 3.46 6.94 10.90
C VAL A 142 2.10 7.39 10.41
N TYR A 143 1.96 8.62 9.92
CA TYR A 143 0.67 9.11 9.47
C TYR A 143 0.81 10.35 8.58
N GLY A 144 -0.27 10.69 7.86
CA GLY A 144 -0.36 11.92 7.09
C GLY A 144 -0.99 11.71 5.72
N SER A 145 -1.66 12.75 5.25
CA SER A 145 -2.25 12.81 3.92
C SER A 145 -2.27 14.27 3.48
N PHE A 146 -1.69 14.54 2.32
CA PHE A 146 -1.60 15.86 1.70
C PHE A 146 -0.95 16.90 2.65
N PHE A 147 -1.23 18.18 2.42
CA PHE A 147 -0.92 19.31 3.27
C PHE A 147 0.56 19.39 3.69
N GLY A 148 0.88 19.02 4.92
CA GLY A 148 2.22 19.09 5.47
C GLY A 148 3.09 17.86 5.19
N GLY A 149 2.53 16.79 4.61
CA GLY A 149 3.23 15.55 4.28
C GLY A 149 3.07 14.43 5.31
N ILE A 150 4.00 13.47 5.28
CA ILE A 150 4.01 12.26 6.11
C ILE A 150 4.92 12.48 7.33
N TYR A 151 4.44 12.11 8.51
CA TYR A 151 5.10 12.29 9.79
C TYR A 151 5.29 10.96 10.51
N ILE A 152 6.35 10.88 11.32
CA ILE A 152 6.66 9.75 12.18
C ILE A 152 6.92 10.22 13.62
N ALA A 153 6.35 9.54 14.61
CA ALA A 153 6.54 9.81 16.03
C ALA A 153 6.68 8.51 16.84
N PRO A 154 7.41 8.50 17.97
CA PRO A 154 7.44 7.34 18.85
C PRO A 154 6.06 7.09 19.49
N LEU A 155 5.65 5.82 19.52
CA LEU A 155 4.40 5.37 20.09
C LEU A 155 4.68 4.61 21.40
N ASN A 156 3.97 4.95 22.46
CA ASN A 156 4.01 4.17 23.68
C ASN A 156 3.30 2.83 23.43
N LYS A 157 4.08 1.77 23.29
CA LYS A 157 3.57 0.41 23.00
C LYS A 157 2.65 -0.14 24.09
N GLU A 158 2.71 0.32 25.32
CA GLU A 158 1.79 -0.15 26.37
C GLU A 158 0.41 0.49 26.21
N THR A 159 0.33 1.77 25.88
CA THR A 159 -0.96 2.48 25.74
C THR A 159 -1.51 2.52 24.31
N GLY A 160 -0.66 2.27 23.30
CA GLY A 160 -1.01 2.47 21.89
C GLY A 160 -1.20 3.95 21.51
N LYS A 161 -0.66 4.89 22.30
CA LYS A 161 -0.79 6.34 22.06
C LYS A 161 0.58 6.98 21.88
N LEU A 162 0.61 8.19 21.32
CA LEU A 162 1.85 8.95 21.18
C LEU A 162 2.58 9.03 22.52
N GLN A 163 3.88 8.73 22.50
CA GLN A 163 4.71 8.75 23.70
C GLN A 163 4.86 10.18 24.26
N GLU A 164 4.89 11.17 23.37
CA GLU A 164 4.97 12.58 23.69
C GLU A 164 3.84 13.34 22.98
N LYS A 165 3.44 14.49 23.53
CA LYS A 165 2.49 15.40 22.85
C LYS A 165 3.22 16.19 21.74
N SER A 166 3.80 15.47 20.80
CA SER A 166 4.51 16.00 19.63
C SER A 166 3.93 15.39 18.36
N TYR A 167 3.93 16.15 17.28
CA TYR A 167 3.52 15.67 15.96
C TYR A 167 4.59 14.84 15.24
N GLY A 168 5.78 14.71 15.83
CA GLY A 168 6.88 13.95 15.27
C GLY A 168 7.65 14.67 14.16
N GLN A 169 8.44 13.91 13.43
CA GLN A 169 9.31 14.36 12.34
C GLN A 169 8.64 14.12 10.99
N ARG A 170 8.73 15.08 10.07
CA ARG A 170 8.32 14.89 8.68
C ARG A 170 9.34 14.03 7.92
N ILE A 171 8.87 12.96 7.28
CA ILE A 171 9.71 11.98 6.55
C ILE A 171 9.42 11.89 5.05
N ALA A 172 8.29 12.42 4.58
CA ALA A 172 8.02 12.59 3.15
C ALA A 172 7.12 13.81 2.91
N PHE A 173 7.29 14.47 1.76
CA PHE A 173 6.53 15.66 1.40
C PHE A 173 6.53 15.87 -0.12
N ARG A 174 5.41 16.36 -0.65
CA ARG A 174 5.33 16.84 -2.04
C ARG A 174 5.02 18.34 -2.06
N PRO A 175 5.56 19.11 -3.01
CA PRO A 175 5.32 20.55 -3.07
C PRO A 175 3.90 20.90 -3.50
N LYS A 176 3.51 22.16 -3.25
CA LYS A 176 2.19 22.69 -3.61
C LYS A 176 1.91 22.71 -5.12
N THR A 177 2.95 22.65 -5.96
CA THR A 177 2.82 22.59 -7.42
C THR A 177 2.14 21.30 -7.90
N VAL A 178 2.09 20.28 -7.04
CA VAL A 178 1.38 19.00 -7.25
C VAL A 178 0.38 18.75 -6.12
N ASP A 179 -0.23 19.82 -5.61
CA ASP A 179 -1.26 19.80 -4.56
C ASP A 179 -0.83 19.11 -3.27
N THR A 180 0.47 18.97 -3.02
CA THR A 180 1.03 18.19 -1.91
C THR A 180 0.53 16.74 -1.88
N ALA A 181 0.10 16.18 -3.01
CA ALA A 181 -0.69 14.94 -3.06
C ALA A 181 0.12 13.68 -2.73
N ILE A 182 0.30 13.40 -1.44
CA ILE A 182 0.97 12.22 -0.89
C ILE A 182 0.18 11.74 0.33
N GLU A 183 -0.14 10.46 0.40
CA GLU A 183 -0.90 9.88 1.52
C GLU A 183 -0.71 8.37 1.66
N GLY A 184 -1.44 7.75 2.60
CA GLY A 184 -1.41 6.30 2.84
C GLY A 184 -0.01 5.76 3.13
N PRO A 185 0.72 6.31 4.12
CA PRO A 185 2.07 5.85 4.41
C PRO A 185 2.06 4.46 5.03
N PHE A 186 2.97 3.59 4.59
CA PHE A 186 3.18 2.27 5.18
C PHE A 186 4.67 1.96 5.24
N ILE A 187 5.22 1.80 6.45
CA ILE A 187 6.62 1.41 6.63
C ILE A 187 6.71 -0.11 6.83
N TYR A 188 7.47 -0.75 5.95
CA TYR A 188 7.80 -2.17 6.02
C TYR A 188 9.30 -2.35 6.27
N TYR A 189 9.67 -3.07 7.32
CA TYR A 189 11.06 -3.49 7.55
C TYR A 189 11.32 -4.82 6.83
N HIS A 190 12.34 -4.85 5.97
CA HIS A 190 12.74 -6.07 5.27
C HIS A 190 14.03 -6.64 5.87
N PRO A 191 13.98 -7.81 6.52
CA PRO A 191 15.13 -8.34 7.27
C PRO A 191 16.29 -8.80 6.39
N GLU A 192 16.07 -9.19 5.13
CA GLU A 192 17.17 -9.63 4.26
C GLU A 192 18.00 -8.46 3.72
N THR A 193 17.37 -7.32 3.47
CA THR A 193 18.07 -6.11 2.99
C THR A 193 18.49 -5.22 4.14
N ASP A 194 17.91 -5.41 5.33
CA ASP A 194 18.10 -4.59 6.52
C ASP A 194 17.73 -3.11 6.30
N TYR A 195 16.68 -2.86 5.52
CA TYR A 195 16.13 -1.52 5.25
C TYR A 195 14.67 -1.41 5.70
N TYR A 196 14.27 -0.19 6.05
CA TYR A 196 12.88 0.23 6.12
C TYR A 196 12.45 0.76 4.76
N TYR A 197 11.26 0.37 4.29
CA TYR A 197 10.67 0.82 3.03
C TYR A 197 9.40 1.60 3.34
N LEU A 198 9.40 2.90 3.02
CA LEU A 198 8.24 3.76 3.09
C LEU A 198 7.49 3.68 1.77
N PHE A 199 6.35 2.99 1.79
CA PHE A 199 5.36 3.03 0.73
C PHE A 199 4.43 4.22 0.97
N VAL A 200 4.07 4.91 -0.10
CA VAL A 200 3.10 6.02 -0.11
C VAL A 200 2.36 6.00 -1.45
N SER A 201 1.22 6.66 -1.49
CA SER A 201 0.51 6.88 -2.75
C SER A 201 0.52 8.35 -3.15
N PHE A 202 0.80 8.59 -4.43
CA PHE A 202 0.87 9.93 -5.01
C PHE A 202 -0.38 10.24 -5.83
N ASP A 203 -0.69 11.54 -5.91
CA ASP A 203 -1.74 12.13 -6.74
C ASP A 203 -3.17 11.73 -6.30
N SER A 204 -4.13 11.78 -7.22
CA SER A 204 -5.56 11.68 -6.89
C SER A 204 -6.06 10.24 -6.96
N LEU A 205 -6.65 9.78 -5.86
CA LEU A 205 -7.39 8.51 -5.75
C LEU A 205 -8.51 8.34 -6.78
N ASN A 206 -8.92 9.41 -7.48
CA ASN A 206 -10.00 9.34 -8.47
C ASN A 206 -9.56 8.78 -9.82
N ASP A 207 -8.30 8.98 -10.23
CA ASP A 207 -7.89 8.72 -11.63
C ASP A 207 -6.38 8.50 -11.84
N SER A 208 -5.53 9.20 -11.08
CA SER A 208 -4.09 9.34 -11.32
C SER A 208 -3.21 8.70 -10.24
N TYR A 209 -3.84 8.05 -9.26
CA TYR A 209 -3.16 7.46 -8.11
C TYR A 209 -2.11 6.42 -8.51
N ASN A 210 -0.99 6.42 -7.80
CA ASN A 210 0.10 5.50 -8.03
C ASN A 210 0.90 5.21 -6.76
N ILE A 211 1.43 4.00 -6.64
CA ILE A 211 2.22 3.53 -5.50
C ILE A 211 3.69 3.90 -5.72
N ARG A 212 4.28 4.60 -4.74
CA ARG A 212 5.71 4.94 -4.68
C ARG A 212 6.36 4.25 -3.47
N VAL A 213 7.67 4.04 -3.57
CA VAL A 213 8.50 3.53 -2.47
C VAL A 213 9.83 4.30 -2.36
N ALA A 214 10.34 4.39 -1.15
CA ALA A 214 11.70 4.81 -0.83
C ALA A 214 12.21 3.98 0.35
N ARG A 215 13.53 3.91 0.58
CA ARG A 215 14.12 3.13 1.67
C ARG A 215 15.05 3.94 2.58
N ALA A 216 15.18 3.51 3.83
CA ALA A 216 16.05 4.11 4.85
C ALA A 216 16.70 3.04 5.73
N GLU A 217 17.92 3.29 6.20
CA GLU A 217 18.60 2.42 7.17
C GLU A 217 17.98 2.55 8.56
N GLU A 218 17.53 3.76 8.91
CA GLU A 218 16.85 4.07 10.17
C GLU A 218 15.36 4.32 9.93
N ILE A 219 14.52 3.92 10.89
CA ILE A 219 13.06 4.05 10.76
C ILE A 219 12.59 5.51 10.61
N THR A 220 13.36 6.45 11.15
CA THR A 220 13.12 7.91 11.04
C THR A 220 13.65 8.53 9.76
N GLY A 221 14.20 7.73 8.84
CA GLY A 221 14.79 8.21 7.60
C GLY A 221 16.24 8.68 7.75
N PRO A 222 16.77 9.40 6.74
CA PRO A 222 16.06 9.85 5.54
C PRO A 222 15.65 8.70 4.62
N TYR A 223 14.42 8.76 4.08
CA TYR A 223 13.95 7.82 3.07
C TYR A 223 14.37 8.30 1.68
N LEU A 224 15.16 7.48 1.00
CA LEU A 224 15.74 7.77 -0.31
C LEU A 224 15.13 6.85 -1.39
N ASP A 225 14.82 7.40 -2.54
CA ASP A 225 14.38 6.64 -3.71
C ASP A 225 15.54 5.94 -4.45
N TRP A 226 15.23 5.28 -5.57
CA TRP A 226 16.20 4.58 -6.42
C TRP A 226 17.41 5.44 -6.83
N HIS A 227 17.21 6.73 -7.04
CA HIS A 227 18.25 7.68 -7.44
C HIS A 227 18.96 8.32 -6.23
N GLY A 228 18.61 7.92 -5.02
CA GLY A 228 19.14 8.52 -3.78
C GLY A 228 18.49 9.87 -3.44
N THR A 229 17.37 10.22 -4.07
CA THR A 229 16.66 11.47 -3.76
C THR A 229 15.81 11.28 -2.51
N ALA A 230 15.90 12.23 -1.57
CA ALA A 230 15.09 12.18 -0.36
C ALA A 230 13.61 12.41 -0.66
N MET A 231 12.72 11.67 0.00
CA MET A 231 11.26 11.87 -0.10
C MET A 231 10.76 13.23 0.42
N THR A 232 11.65 14.04 1.02
CA THR A 232 11.38 15.42 1.45
C THR A 232 11.99 16.48 0.52
N ASP A 233 12.63 16.06 -0.57
CA ASP A 233 13.23 16.95 -1.56
C ASP A 233 12.16 17.82 -2.25
N GLN A 234 12.51 19.07 -2.53
CA GLN A 234 11.63 20.05 -3.19
C GLN A 234 12.31 20.75 -4.38
N GLU A 235 13.54 20.37 -4.70
CA GLU A 235 14.35 20.94 -5.78
C GLU A 235 14.21 20.11 -7.06
N LYS A 236 14.01 18.79 -6.93
CA LYS A 236 13.74 17.87 -8.03
C LYS A 236 12.34 18.06 -8.60
N THR A 237 12.16 17.62 -9.85
CA THR A 237 10.84 17.55 -10.48
C THR A 237 9.95 16.64 -9.62
N PRO A 238 8.78 17.10 -9.14
CA PRO A 238 8.02 16.36 -8.13
C PRO A 238 7.52 14.98 -8.56
N THR A 239 7.41 14.72 -9.86
CA THR A 239 7.01 13.41 -10.43
C THR A 239 8.16 12.40 -10.47
N GLU A 240 9.41 12.88 -10.43
CA GLU A 240 10.63 12.07 -10.45
C GLU A 240 11.04 11.58 -9.04
N VAL A 241 10.52 12.19 -7.98
CA VAL A 241 10.82 11.79 -6.59
C VAL A 241 10.01 10.55 -6.20
N GLY A 242 10.67 9.56 -5.61
CA GLY A 242 10.05 8.31 -5.17
C GLY A 242 9.96 7.28 -6.28
N THR A 243 10.42 6.05 -6.01
CA THR A 243 10.43 4.96 -6.98
C THR A 243 9.02 4.49 -7.26
N LYS A 244 8.55 4.63 -8.50
CA LYS A 244 7.19 4.24 -8.89
C LYS A 244 7.09 2.74 -9.13
N LEU A 245 6.23 2.08 -8.36
CA LEU A 245 6.02 0.63 -8.45
C LEU A 245 4.80 0.23 -9.26
N LEU A 246 3.73 1.04 -9.23
CA LEU A 246 2.48 0.73 -9.90
C LEU A 246 1.68 2.01 -10.16
N GLY A 247 1.26 2.22 -11.41
CA GLY A 247 0.32 3.28 -11.80
C GLY A 247 -0.85 2.72 -12.62
N SER A 248 -1.65 3.58 -13.24
CA SER A 248 -2.73 3.15 -14.12
C SER A 248 -2.18 2.45 -15.37
N TYR A 249 -2.75 1.29 -15.74
CA TYR A 249 -2.23 0.51 -16.87
C TYR A 249 -3.28 -0.38 -17.53
N GLN A 250 -2.95 -0.89 -18.71
CA GLN A 250 -3.79 -1.83 -19.46
C GLN A 250 -2.94 -2.82 -20.27
N PHE A 251 -3.05 -4.12 -19.96
CA PHE A 251 -2.61 -5.17 -20.88
C PHE A 251 -3.60 -5.35 -22.05
N SER A 252 -3.14 -5.88 -23.17
CA SER A 252 -4.01 -6.12 -24.33
C SER A 252 -5.18 -7.02 -23.94
N GLU A 253 -6.37 -6.67 -24.43
CA GLU A 253 -7.64 -7.35 -24.20
C GLU A 253 -8.12 -7.40 -22.74
N GLU A 254 -7.41 -6.76 -21.80
CA GLU A 254 -7.84 -6.61 -20.42
C GLU A 254 -8.47 -5.23 -20.15
N PRO A 255 -9.37 -5.11 -19.16
CA PRO A 255 -9.82 -3.81 -18.67
C PRO A 255 -8.66 -3.00 -18.07
N VAL A 256 -8.72 -1.68 -18.20
CA VAL A 256 -7.78 -0.76 -17.56
C VAL A 256 -7.88 -0.88 -16.04
N VAL A 257 -6.72 -0.91 -15.37
CA VAL A 257 -6.59 -0.69 -13.92
C VAL A 257 -6.35 0.81 -13.71
N TYR A 258 -7.28 1.48 -13.04
CA TYR A 258 -7.17 2.91 -12.72
C TYR A 258 -6.75 3.13 -11.28
N ALA A 259 -5.90 4.12 -11.07
CA ALA A 259 -5.60 4.69 -9.76
C ALA A 259 -5.30 3.64 -8.67
N PRO A 260 -4.36 2.69 -8.88
CA PRO A 260 -3.98 1.77 -7.82
C PRO A 260 -3.21 2.50 -6.72
N GLY A 261 -3.61 2.30 -5.46
CA GLY A 261 -2.88 2.86 -4.32
C GLY A 261 -3.55 2.65 -2.96
N HIS A 262 -3.09 3.44 -2.00
CA HIS A 262 -3.32 3.31 -0.57
C HIS A 262 -3.06 1.87 -0.11
N ASN A 263 -1.79 1.47 -0.19
CA ASN A 263 -1.41 0.10 0.08
C ASN A 263 -1.00 -0.12 1.53
N SER A 264 -1.29 -1.32 2.02
CA SER A 264 -0.59 -1.94 3.14
C SER A 264 0.30 -3.08 2.65
N ILE A 265 1.23 -3.53 3.49
CA ILE A 265 2.01 -4.75 3.26
C ILE A 265 1.57 -5.81 4.25
N PHE A 266 1.07 -6.92 3.75
CA PHE A 266 0.66 -8.08 4.54
C PHE A 266 1.67 -9.22 4.33
N THR A 267 2.22 -9.76 5.41
CA THR A 267 3.10 -10.93 5.35
C THR A 267 2.46 -12.10 6.07
N GLN A 268 2.24 -13.19 5.34
CA GLN A 268 1.67 -14.43 5.86
C GLN A 268 2.63 -15.15 6.79
N SER A 269 2.09 -16.08 7.59
CA SER A 269 2.83 -17.01 8.42
C SER A 269 3.89 -17.82 7.64
N ASN A 270 3.65 -18.12 6.36
CA ASN A 270 4.58 -18.81 5.46
C ASN A 270 5.66 -17.90 4.84
N LYS A 271 5.74 -16.63 5.24
CA LYS A 271 6.69 -15.60 4.76
C LYS A 271 6.44 -15.08 3.34
N GLU A 272 5.30 -15.40 2.72
CA GLU A 272 4.88 -14.71 1.52
C GLU A 272 4.34 -13.31 1.87
N SER A 273 4.84 -12.29 1.18
CA SER A 273 4.43 -10.90 1.36
C SER A 273 3.57 -10.43 0.20
N PHE A 274 2.60 -9.57 0.51
CA PHE A 274 1.62 -9.05 -0.42
C PHE A 274 1.49 -7.55 -0.28
N VAL A 275 1.34 -6.87 -1.41
CA VAL A 275 0.79 -5.52 -1.46
C VAL A 275 -0.73 -5.65 -1.50
N VAL A 276 -1.38 -5.09 -0.49
CA VAL A 276 -2.83 -5.07 -0.36
C VAL A 276 -3.26 -3.62 -0.60
N HIS A 277 -3.99 -3.37 -1.67
CA HIS A 277 -4.34 -2.02 -2.08
C HIS A 277 -5.71 -2.00 -2.74
N HIS A 278 -6.24 -0.80 -3.01
CA HIS A 278 -7.42 -0.66 -3.84
C HIS A 278 -7.05 -0.18 -5.24
N ALA A 279 -7.99 -0.31 -6.17
CA ALA A 279 -7.95 0.32 -7.48
C ALA A 279 -9.38 0.55 -7.99
N ARG A 280 -9.50 1.23 -9.12
CA ARG A 280 -10.76 1.52 -9.81
C ARG A 280 -10.79 0.85 -11.19
N ARG A 281 -12.00 0.64 -11.70
CA ARG A 281 -12.24 0.22 -13.11
C ARG A 281 -12.61 1.37 -14.03
N LYS A 282 -12.95 2.53 -13.46
CA LYS A 282 -13.29 3.77 -14.17
C LYS A 282 -12.86 4.96 -13.31
N PRO A 283 -12.38 6.05 -13.91
CA PRO A 283 -12.04 7.25 -13.16
C PRO A 283 -13.28 7.82 -12.46
N PHE A 284 -13.09 8.45 -11.30
CA PHE A 284 -14.13 9.05 -10.46
C PHE A 284 -15.25 8.11 -9.94
N SER A 285 -15.17 6.79 -10.21
CA SER A 285 -16.14 5.82 -9.71
C SER A 285 -15.99 5.50 -8.23
N ASP A 286 -17.05 5.59 -7.45
CA ASP A 286 -17.15 5.14 -6.05
C ASP A 286 -16.94 3.62 -5.83
N GLN A 287 -16.70 2.86 -6.91
CA GLN A 287 -16.41 1.43 -6.85
C GLN A 287 -14.91 1.19 -6.70
N PHE A 288 -14.53 1.00 -5.45
CA PHE A 288 -13.18 0.60 -5.07
C PHE A 288 -13.08 -0.93 -5.01
N HIS A 289 -12.09 -1.47 -5.71
CA HIS A 289 -11.86 -2.89 -5.80
C HIS A 289 -10.59 -3.26 -5.05
N LEU A 290 -10.68 -4.26 -4.17
CA LEU A 290 -9.51 -4.86 -3.55
C LEU A 290 -8.60 -5.48 -4.62
N GLN A 291 -7.31 -5.21 -4.51
CA GLN A 291 -6.25 -5.92 -5.20
C GLN A 291 -5.23 -6.41 -4.16
N ILE A 292 -5.01 -7.71 -4.17
CA ILE A 292 -3.92 -8.36 -3.42
C ILE A 292 -2.94 -8.86 -4.45
N ARG A 293 -1.69 -8.42 -4.37
CA ARG A 293 -0.62 -8.75 -5.32
C ARG A 293 0.59 -9.21 -4.55
N LYS A 294 1.31 -10.21 -5.04
CA LYS A 294 2.56 -10.61 -4.41
C LYS A 294 3.58 -9.47 -4.47
N LEU A 295 4.33 -9.32 -3.38
CA LEU A 295 5.49 -8.45 -3.30
C LEU A 295 6.73 -9.31 -3.54
N TYR A 296 7.44 -9.04 -4.63
CA TYR A 296 8.71 -9.68 -4.93
C TYR A 296 9.86 -8.72 -4.66
N TRP A 297 11.07 -9.27 -4.57
CA TRP A 297 12.29 -8.53 -4.30
C TRP A 297 13.30 -8.77 -5.41
N LEU A 298 13.93 -7.69 -5.86
CA LEU A 298 15.07 -7.72 -6.76
C LEU A 298 16.36 -8.00 -5.97
N GLU A 299 17.39 -8.47 -6.67
CA GLU A 299 18.75 -8.64 -6.15
C GLU A 299 19.33 -7.30 -5.66
N SER A 300 18.98 -6.18 -6.29
CA SER A 300 19.32 -4.82 -5.82
C SER A 300 18.68 -4.42 -4.47
N GLY A 301 17.80 -5.28 -3.93
CA GLY A 301 17.10 -5.04 -2.67
C GLY A 301 15.95 -4.05 -2.81
N TRP A 302 15.40 -3.85 -4.01
CA TRP A 302 14.18 -3.07 -4.22
C TRP A 302 12.97 -3.98 -4.40
N PRO A 303 11.80 -3.59 -3.86
CA PRO A 303 10.58 -4.34 -4.04
C PRO A 303 9.99 -4.08 -5.43
N VAL A 304 9.29 -5.08 -5.97
CA VAL A 304 8.44 -4.96 -7.16
C VAL A 304 7.11 -5.67 -6.95
N ILE A 305 6.05 -5.14 -7.56
CA ILE A 305 4.68 -5.62 -7.37
C ILE A 305 4.31 -6.57 -8.51
N SER A 306 3.65 -7.68 -8.18
CA SER A 306 3.17 -8.63 -9.17
C SER A 306 2.25 -7.97 -10.22
N ALA A 307 2.43 -8.36 -11.49
CA ALA A 307 1.62 -7.92 -12.62
C ALA A 307 0.17 -8.43 -12.53
N SER A 308 -0.07 -9.52 -11.78
CA SER A 308 -1.37 -10.14 -11.58
C SER A 308 -1.92 -9.99 -10.17
N ILE A 309 -3.26 -10.05 -10.09
CA ILE A 309 -3.96 -10.17 -8.81
C ILE A 309 -3.85 -11.63 -8.34
N TYR A 310 -3.51 -11.80 -7.07
CA TYR A 310 -3.30 -13.09 -6.44
C TYR A 310 -4.53 -14.01 -6.57
N GLN A 311 -4.31 -15.22 -7.10
CA GLN A 311 -5.30 -16.31 -7.11
C GLN A 311 -4.78 -17.58 -6.45
N ARG A 312 -3.46 -17.82 -6.48
CA ARG A 312 -2.83 -18.99 -5.88
C ARG A 312 -1.31 -18.85 -5.96
N SER A 313 -0.61 -19.22 -4.90
CA SER A 313 0.85 -19.30 -4.92
C SER A 313 1.35 -20.43 -5.82
N VAL A 314 2.36 -20.12 -6.62
CA VAL A 314 3.21 -21.08 -7.33
C VAL A 314 4.62 -20.95 -6.75
N SER A 315 5.21 -22.05 -6.31
CA SER A 315 6.52 -22.04 -5.64
C SER A 315 7.69 -22.25 -6.60
N ARG A 316 7.45 -22.73 -7.83
CA ARG A 316 8.52 -22.97 -8.81
C ARG A 316 8.99 -21.65 -9.42
N MET A 317 10.30 -21.50 -9.56
CA MET A 317 10.89 -20.38 -10.29
C MET A 317 10.95 -20.71 -11.79
N PRO A 318 10.72 -19.72 -12.67
CA PRO A 318 10.92 -19.88 -14.10
C PRO A 318 12.38 -20.17 -14.47
N GLU A 319 12.57 -21.13 -15.38
CA GLU A 319 13.86 -21.39 -16.04
C GLU A 319 14.13 -20.33 -17.11
N GLN A 320 15.41 -20.02 -17.33
CA GLN A 320 15.85 -18.94 -18.22
C GLN A 320 15.33 -19.11 -19.66
N GLU A 321 15.26 -20.34 -20.14
CA GLU A 321 14.79 -20.71 -21.48
C GLU A 321 13.32 -20.30 -21.69
N ASN A 322 12.50 -20.39 -20.63
CA ASN A 322 11.09 -19.99 -20.68
C ASN A 322 10.90 -18.47 -20.74
N LEU A 323 11.94 -17.71 -20.40
CA LEU A 323 11.90 -16.25 -20.42
C LEU A 323 12.13 -15.69 -21.83
N LEU A 324 12.73 -16.45 -22.75
CA LEU A 324 12.99 -16.01 -24.12
C LEU A 324 11.72 -16.04 -24.98
N GLY A 325 11.61 -15.12 -25.95
CA GLY A 325 10.49 -15.00 -26.89
C GLY A 325 9.60 -13.78 -26.61
N LYS A 326 8.34 -13.84 -27.04
CA LYS A 326 7.43 -12.68 -27.03
C LYS A 326 6.79 -12.40 -25.67
N TRP A 327 6.67 -11.11 -25.35
CA TRP A 327 6.10 -10.58 -24.12
C TRP A 327 5.25 -9.34 -24.40
N GLU A 328 4.23 -9.16 -23.57
CA GLU A 328 3.60 -7.85 -23.40
C GLU A 328 4.20 -7.16 -22.19
N ILE A 329 4.64 -5.91 -22.36
CA ILE A 329 5.32 -5.15 -21.34
C ILE A 329 4.61 -3.81 -21.11
N ILE A 330 4.34 -3.52 -19.84
CA ILE A 330 3.94 -2.20 -19.35
C ILE A 330 5.19 -1.54 -18.79
N GLN A 331 5.68 -0.50 -19.46
CA GLN A 331 6.78 0.32 -18.97
C GLN A 331 6.21 1.59 -18.34
N PHE A 332 6.21 1.69 -17.00
CA PHE A 332 5.76 2.93 -16.37
C PHE A 332 6.74 4.08 -16.63
N ASP A 333 6.25 5.30 -16.52
CA ASP A 333 7.03 6.54 -16.48
C ASP A 333 6.75 7.29 -15.17
N TYR A 334 7.38 8.46 -15.02
CA TYR A 334 7.22 9.31 -13.83
C TYR A 334 5.83 9.94 -13.70
N GLU A 335 5.07 10.02 -14.79
CA GLU A 335 3.79 10.73 -14.87
C GLU A 335 2.62 9.81 -14.51
N SER A 336 1.43 10.36 -14.33
CA SER A 336 0.27 9.60 -13.82
C SER A 336 -0.72 9.16 -14.90
N GLN A 337 -0.23 9.03 -16.13
CA GLN A 337 -1.01 8.59 -17.28
C GLN A 337 -1.24 7.07 -17.28
N ILE A 338 -2.20 6.64 -18.10
CA ILE A 338 -2.50 5.23 -18.32
C ILE A 338 -1.51 4.68 -19.34
N ILE A 339 -0.78 3.63 -18.98
CA ILE A 339 0.16 2.97 -19.88
C ILE A 339 -0.47 1.71 -20.47
N SER A 340 -0.47 1.59 -21.79
CA SER A 340 -0.90 0.37 -22.49
C SER A 340 0.31 -0.53 -22.76
N SER A 341 0.10 -1.85 -22.76
CA SER A 341 1.18 -2.81 -23.04
C SER A 341 1.69 -2.68 -24.47
N GLN A 342 2.98 -2.94 -24.64
CA GLN A 342 3.61 -3.09 -25.94
C GLN A 342 4.20 -4.49 -26.09
N GLN A 343 4.30 -4.97 -27.32
CA GLN A 343 4.90 -6.27 -27.64
C GLN A 343 6.41 -6.11 -27.73
N HIS A 344 7.14 -6.97 -27.01
CA HIS A 344 8.60 -7.04 -27.03
C HIS A 344 9.05 -8.49 -27.20
N GLU A 345 10.23 -8.67 -27.80
CA GLU A 345 10.87 -9.97 -27.93
C GLU A 345 12.16 -9.98 -27.11
N ILE A 346 12.23 -10.86 -26.11
CA ILE A 346 13.43 -11.06 -25.30
C ILE A 346 14.22 -12.20 -25.94
N THR A 347 15.35 -11.87 -26.57
CA THR A 347 16.24 -12.84 -27.23
C THR A 347 17.44 -13.21 -26.38
N GLU A 348 17.83 -12.33 -25.47
CA GLU A 348 18.93 -12.52 -24.54
C GLU A 348 18.63 -11.88 -23.19
N LEU A 349 19.21 -12.48 -22.15
CA LEU A 349 19.11 -12.02 -20.78
C LEU A 349 20.24 -12.65 -19.97
N LYS A 350 20.55 -12.06 -18.81
CA LYS A 350 21.60 -12.54 -17.90
C LYS A 350 21.03 -12.75 -16.51
N LYS A 351 21.20 -13.94 -15.94
CA LYS A 351 20.83 -14.21 -14.55
C LYS A 351 21.80 -13.52 -13.57
N GLU A 352 21.28 -12.84 -12.56
CA GLU A 352 22.03 -12.20 -11.48
C GLU A 352 21.36 -12.49 -10.13
N GLY A 353 21.89 -13.47 -9.39
CA GLY A 353 21.30 -13.89 -8.12
C GLY A 353 19.87 -14.39 -8.30
N ARG A 354 18.92 -13.72 -7.64
CA ARG A 354 17.47 -13.98 -7.78
C ARG A 354 16.83 -13.28 -8.99
N SER A 355 17.49 -12.27 -9.54
CA SER A 355 17.03 -11.44 -10.66
C SER A 355 17.58 -11.90 -12.01
N TYR A 356 17.10 -11.24 -13.05
CA TYR A 356 17.66 -11.23 -14.39
C TYR A 356 17.83 -9.80 -14.89
N LEU A 357 18.81 -9.60 -15.79
CA LEU A 357 19.01 -8.37 -16.53
C LEU A 357 18.57 -8.55 -17.99
N TRP A 358 17.78 -7.61 -18.49
CA TRP A 358 17.40 -7.47 -19.89
C TRP A 358 17.54 -5.98 -20.29
N GLU A 359 18.39 -5.70 -21.28
CA GLU A 359 18.69 -4.33 -21.74
C GLU A 359 19.12 -3.36 -20.61
N GLY A 360 19.81 -3.90 -19.59
CA GLY A 360 20.24 -3.14 -18.41
C GLY A 360 19.18 -2.99 -17.33
N ASN A 361 17.95 -3.47 -17.55
CA ASN A 361 16.85 -3.42 -16.59
C ASN A 361 16.80 -4.69 -15.76
N GLU A 362 16.58 -4.54 -14.45
CA GLU A 362 16.54 -5.66 -13.51
C GLU A 362 15.10 -6.12 -13.28
N PHE A 363 14.86 -7.43 -13.34
CA PHE A 363 13.54 -8.01 -13.07
C PHE A 363 13.61 -9.38 -12.39
N VAL A 364 12.49 -9.75 -11.77
CA VAL A 364 12.26 -11.10 -11.24
C VAL A 364 11.06 -11.74 -11.93
N PRO A 365 11.22 -12.93 -12.54
CA PRO A 365 10.13 -13.65 -13.17
C PRO A 365 9.47 -14.62 -12.18
N TYR A 366 8.19 -14.85 -12.37
CA TYR A 366 7.40 -15.71 -11.51
C TYR A 366 6.22 -16.30 -12.28
N TYR A 367 5.74 -17.44 -11.79
CA TYR A 367 4.50 -18.04 -12.26
C TYR A 367 3.36 -17.66 -11.32
N GLU A 368 2.22 -17.31 -11.88
CA GLU A 368 0.98 -17.10 -11.13
C GLU A 368 -0.21 -17.68 -11.87
N TYR A 369 -1.26 -18.01 -11.12
CA TYR A 369 -2.51 -18.48 -11.71
C TYR A 369 -3.39 -17.32 -12.14
N ILE A 370 -3.83 -17.35 -13.40
CA ILE A 370 -4.94 -16.54 -13.89
C ILE A 370 -5.97 -17.48 -14.53
N ASP A 371 -7.20 -17.41 -14.05
CA ASP A 371 -8.34 -18.18 -14.57
C ASP A 371 -8.03 -19.68 -14.65
N GLN A 372 -7.49 -20.20 -13.54
CA GLN A 372 -7.09 -21.60 -13.36
C GLN A 372 -5.94 -22.10 -14.26
N LYS A 373 -5.31 -21.20 -15.03
CA LYS A 373 -4.12 -21.51 -15.83
C LYS A 373 -2.90 -20.85 -15.21
N GLU A 374 -1.80 -21.60 -15.16
CA GLU A 374 -0.51 -21.02 -14.83
C GLU A 374 -0.03 -20.14 -16.00
N ARG A 375 0.40 -18.92 -15.68
CA ARG A 375 0.91 -17.94 -16.62
C ARG A 375 2.25 -17.42 -16.10
N LEU A 376 3.12 -17.07 -17.03
CA LEU A 376 4.46 -16.56 -16.74
C LEU A 376 4.44 -15.03 -16.81
N PHE A 377 4.95 -14.40 -15.75
CA PHE A 377 5.07 -12.96 -15.61
C PHE A 377 6.48 -12.57 -15.19
N PHE A 378 6.78 -11.29 -15.26
CA PHE A 378 7.85 -10.69 -14.48
C PHE A 378 7.46 -9.30 -14.00
N SER A 379 8.18 -8.81 -12.99
CA SER A 379 8.18 -7.41 -12.59
C SER A 379 9.62 -6.96 -12.37
N GLY A 380 9.92 -5.72 -12.73
CA GLY A 380 11.26 -5.17 -12.63
C GLY A 380 11.28 -3.67 -12.41
N ILE A 381 12.48 -3.11 -12.27
CA ILE A 381 12.75 -1.67 -12.23
C ILE A 381 13.79 -1.37 -13.30
N ASN A 382 13.53 -0.35 -14.11
CA ASN A 382 14.46 0.09 -15.15
C ASN A 382 15.57 0.99 -14.59
N ASP A 383 16.53 1.37 -15.44
CA ASP A 383 17.62 2.28 -15.06
C ASP A 383 17.14 3.69 -14.60
N GLN A 384 15.92 4.08 -14.96
CA GLN A 384 15.25 5.30 -14.53
C GLN A 384 14.54 5.16 -13.17
N GLY A 385 14.60 4.02 -12.48
CA GLY A 385 13.96 3.86 -11.17
C GLY A 385 12.43 3.82 -11.23
N VAL A 386 11.86 3.41 -12.36
CA VAL A 386 10.42 3.15 -12.52
C VAL A 386 10.18 1.69 -12.85
N ALA A 387 9.11 1.13 -12.28
CA ALA A 387 8.79 -0.27 -12.46
C ALA A 387 8.28 -0.58 -13.88
N PHE A 388 8.37 -1.84 -14.25
CA PHE A 388 7.75 -2.38 -15.44
C PHE A 388 7.21 -3.79 -15.17
N LEU A 389 6.15 -4.16 -15.88
CA LEU A 389 5.41 -5.41 -15.71
C LEU A 389 5.41 -6.19 -17.03
N GLY A 390 5.69 -7.48 -16.98
CA GLY A 390 5.71 -8.37 -18.15
C GLY A 390 4.69 -9.49 -18.04
N ARG A 391 3.96 -9.74 -19.14
CA ARG A 391 3.08 -10.91 -19.32
C ARG A 391 3.55 -11.71 -20.53
N LYS A 392 3.84 -13.00 -20.35
CA LYS A 392 4.31 -13.85 -21.44
C LYS A 392 3.20 -14.04 -22.47
N VAL A 393 3.50 -13.80 -23.74
CA VAL A 393 2.58 -14.14 -24.82
C VAL A 393 2.62 -15.65 -25.00
N CYS A 394 1.49 -16.32 -24.77
CA CYS A 394 1.37 -17.73 -25.04
C CYS A 394 1.19 -17.91 -26.55
N GLU A 395 2.05 -18.69 -27.19
CA GLU A 395 1.79 -19.16 -28.56
C GLU A 395 0.62 -20.16 -28.49
N GLU A 396 -0.36 -20.00 -29.37
CA GLU A 396 -1.55 -20.87 -29.46
C GLU A 396 -1.22 -22.30 -29.90
#